data_AF-A0A364Y8G9-F1
#
_entry.id   AF-A0A364Y8G9-F1
#
_cell.length_a   1.000
_cell.length_b   1.000
_cell.length_c   1.000
_cell.angle_alpha   90.00
_cell.angle_beta   90.00
_cell.angle_gamma   90.00
#
_symmetry.space_group_name_H-M   'P 1'
#
loop_
_entity.id
_entity.type
_entity.pdbx_description
1 polymer ?
#
loop_
_entity_poly.entity_id
_entity_poly.type
_entity_poly.pdbx_seq_one_letter_code
_entity_poly.pdbx_strand_id
1 'polypeptide(L)'
;MVVGAIEKQGPYGFGPLEKSNKYNTKATLAKIVGDSYDGVKEMNDQKFTETFQLFNWNVTKEAAFQKAFEHQTHHRGQTTVCLRVRGIKPPEERLF
;
A
#
# COMPACT_ATOMS: atom_id res chain seq x y z
N MET A 1 2.26 -5.42 2.19
CA MET A 1 1.52 -5.21 0.94
C MET A 1 1.50 -6.53 0.18
N VAL A 2 0.44 -6.78 -0.59
CA VAL A 2 -0.07 -8.12 -0.91
C VAL A 2 0.59 -8.69 -2.17
N VAL A 3 1.73 -9.38 -2.01
CA VAL A 3 2.53 -9.92 -3.14
C VAL A 3 1.82 -11.08 -3.88
N GLY A 4 0.67 -11.56 -3.39
CA GLY A 4 -0.16 -12.60 -4.05
C GLY A 4 -1.52 -12.13 -4.56
N ALA A 5 -1.92 -10.87 -4.34
CA ALA A 5 -3.24 -10.40 -4.80
C ALA A 5 -3.22 -9.87 -6.24
N ILE A 6 -2.07 -9.42 -6.71
CA ILE A 6 -1.85 -8.98 -8.08
C ILE A 6 -1.19 -10.12 -8.85
N GLU A 7 -1.71 -10.43 -10.04
CA GLU A 7 -1.23 -11.57 -10.85
C GLU A 7 0.19 -11.39 -11.36
N LYS A 8 0.56 -10.13 -11.63
CA LYS A 8 1.92 -9.76 -11.98
C LYS A 8 2.65 -9.40 -10.68
N GLN A 9 3.68 -10.18 -10.34
CA GLN A 9 4.64 -9.73 -9.34
C GLN A 9 5.15 -8.35 -9.76
N GLY A 10 4.84 -7.33 -8.95
CA GLY A 10 5.37 -6.00 -9.16
C GLY A 10 6.90 -6.03 -9.11
N PRO A 11 7.59 -5.04 -9.72
CA PRO A 11 9.05 -5.01 -9.76
C PRO A 11 9.71 -4.77 -8.39
N TYR A 12 8.92 -4.76 -7.31
CA TYR A 12 9.31 -4.46 -5.94
C TYR A 12 9.05 -5.69 -5.07
N GLY A 13 10.10 -6.20 -4.41
CA GLY A 13 9.99 -7.31 -3.48
C GLY A 13 9.25 -6.94 -2.18
N PHE A 14 8.85 -7.95 -1.41
CA PHE A 14 8.29 -7.76 -0.07
C PHE A 14 9.38 -7.31 0.92
N GLY A 15 9.10 -6.29 1.74
CA GLY A 15 10.00 -5.84 2.80
C GLY A 15 10.00 -4.32 3.01
N PRO A 16 10.81 -3.81 3.95
CA PRO A 16 10.96 -2.39 4.21
C PRO A 16 11.74 -1.71 3.07
N LEU A 17 11.02 -1.28 2.02
CA LEU A 17 11.62 -0.64 0.85
C LEU A 17 12.31 0.69 1.19
N GLU A 18 11.82 1.40 2.21
CA GLU A 18 12.42 2.64 2.71
C GLU A 18 13.81 2.45 3.31
N LYS A 19 14.15 1.23 3.75
CA LYS A 19 15.48 0.88 4.27
C LYS A 19 16.43 0.40 3.19
N SER A 20 15.96 0.26 1.95
CA SER A 20 16.80 -0.14 0.81
C SER A 20 17.59 1.05 0.29
N ASN A 21 18.89 0.85 0.02
CA ASN A 21 19.73 1.84 -0.66
C ASN A 21 19.19 2.23 -2.05
N LYS A 22 18.35 1.39 -2.66
CA LYS A 22 17.77 1.63 -4.00
C LYS A 22 16.49 2.46 -3.96
N TYR A 23 15.74 2.41 -2.87
CA TYR A 23 14.37 2.93 -2.80
C TYR A 23 14.14 3.93 -1.66
N ASN A 24 15.19 4.39 -0.97
CA ASN A 24 15.07 5.24 0.23
C ASN A 24 14.79 6.75 -0.03
N THR A 25 14.49 7.15 -1.27
CA THR A 25 14.16 8.55 -1.57
C THR A 25 12.64 8.76 -1.67
N LYS A 26 12.17 9.97 -1.32
CA LYS A 26 10.77 10.35 -1.46
C LYS A 26 10.24 10.12 -2.87
N ALA A 27 11.01 10.50 -3.90
CA ALA A 27 10.61 10.37 -5.30
C ALA A 27 10.43 8.90 -5.69
N THR A 28 11.37 8.04 -5.32
CA THR A 28 11.31 6.61 -5.63
C THR A 28 10.17 5.92 -4.89
N LEU A 29 9.97 6.21 -3.60
CA LEU A 29 8.85 5.66 -2.82
C LEU A 29 7.49 6.13 -3.35
N ALA A 30 7.35 7.40 -3.73
CA ALA A 30 6.12 7.92 -4.33
C ALA A 30 5.79 7.19 -5.65
N LYS A 31 6.80 6.91 -6.48
CA LYS A 31 6.62 6.12 -7.70
C LYS A 31 6.15 4.69 -7.40
N ILE A 32 6.78 4.02 -6.44
CA ILE A 32 6.41 2.64 -6.04
C ILE A 32 4.95 2.58 -5.58
N VAL A 33 4.52 3.55 -4.78
CA VAL A 33 3.13 3.66 -4.33
C VAL A 33 2.19 3.87 -5.53
N GLY A 34 2.53 4.76 -6.45
CA GLY A 34 1.78 4.98 -7.69
C GLY A 34 1.63 3.71 -8.53
N ASP A 35 2.74 3.03 -8.81
CA ASP A 35 2.75 1.77 -9.58
C ASP A 35 1.88 0.68 -8.91
N SER A 36 1.81 0.68 -7.57
CA SER A 36 0.98 -0.27 -6.82
C SER A 36 -0.52 -0.01 -7.00
N TYR A 37 -0.94 1.26 -7.11
CA TYR A 37 -2.33 1.60 -7.40
C TYR A 37 -2.74 1.25 -8.82
N ASP A 38 -1.86 1.48 -9.80
CA ASP A 38 -2.16 1.14 -11.19
C ASP A 38 -2.37 -0.37 -11.35
N GLY A 39 -1.58 -1.19 -10.67
CA GLY A 39 -1.81 -2.64 -10.64
C GLY A 39 -3.16 -3.07 -10.05
N VAL A 40 -3.73 -2.30 -9.11
CA VAL A 40 -5.09 -2.56 -8.58
C VAL A 40 -6.16 -2.17 -9.60
N LYS A 41 -5.98 -1.06 -10.32
CA LYS A 41 -6.93 -0.60 -11.35
C LYS A 41 -7.06 -1.56 -12.53
N GLU A 42 -6.02 -2.34 -12.81
CA GLU A 42 -6.01 -3.35 -13.87
C GLU A 42 -6.77 -4.64 -13.49
N MET A 43 -7.23 -4.79 -12.24
CA MET A 43 -7.97 -5.97 -11.79
C MET A 43 -9.45 -5.91 -12.18
N ASN A 44 -10.03 -7.08 -12.49
CA ASN A 44 -11.47 -7.23 -12.72
C ASN A 44 -12.19 -7.82 -11.48
N ASP A 45 -13.52 -7.70 -11.46
CA ASP A 45 -14.35 -8.09 -10.32
C ASP A 45 -14.20 -9.56 -9.91
N GLN A 46 -14.02 -10.47 -10.88
CA GLN A 46 -13.85 -11.89 -10.61
C GLN A 46 -12.59 -12.16 -9.80
N LYS A 47 -11.50 -11.40 -10.05
CA LYS A 47 -10.25 -11.55 -9.33
C LYS A 47 -10.39 -11.21 -7.85
N PHE A 48 -11.26 -10.30 -7.45
CA PHE A 48 -11.39 -9.94 -6.05
C PHE A 48 -11.87 -11.10 -5.17
N THR A 49 -12.62 -12.06 -5.74
CA THR A 49 -13.12 -13.25 -5.04
C THR A 49 -12.09 -14.37 -4.90
N GLU A 50 -11.00 -14.34 -5.67
CA GLU A 50 -9.97 -15.40 -5.59
C GLU A 50 -9.30 -15.37 -4.22
N THR A 51 -9.08 -16.56 -3.65
CA THR A 51 -8.38 -16.73 -2.38
C THR A 51 -6.90 -16.99 -2.59
N PHE A 52 -6.06 -16.44 -1.73
CA PHE A 52 -4.63 -16.71 -1.71
C PHE A 52 -4.11 -16.68 -0.27
N GLN A 53 -2.93 -17.25 -0.08
CA GLN A 53 -2.26 -17.25 1.21
C GLN A 53 -1.60 -15.88 1.46
N LEU A 54 -2.10 -15.13 2.44
CA LEU A 54 -1.48 -13.92 2.98
C LEU A 54 -0.93 -14.21 4.37
N PHE A 55 0.40 -14.30 4.48
CA PHE A 55 1.06 -14.78 5.70
C PHE A 55 0.53 -16.16 6.10
N ASN A 56 -0.15 -16.27 7.25
CA ASN A 56 -0.75 -17.51 7.75
C ASN A 56 -2.27 -17.57 7.51
N TRP A 57 -2.84 -16.64 6.75
CA TRP A 57 -4.27 -16.56 6.50
C TRP A 57 -4.59 -16.86 5.03
N ASN A 58 -5.62 -17.66 4.81
CA ASN A 58 -6.23 -17.81 3.49
C ASN A 58 -7.34 -16.78 3.37
N VAL A 59 -7.16 -15.77 2.51
CA VAL A 59 -8.07 -14.63 2.38
C VAL A 59 -8.39 -14.35 0.92
N THR A 60 -9.53 -13.74 0.65
CA THR A 60 -9.83 -13.20 -0.68
C THR A 60 -8.91 -12.03 -1.00
N LYS A 61 -8.66 -11.80 -2.29
CA LYS A 61 -7.92 -10.61 -2.76
C LYS A 61 -8.59 -9.32 -2.29
N GLU A 62 -9.92 -9.27 -2.31
CA GLU A 62 -10.70 -8.16 -1.75
C GLU A 62 -10.34 -7.86 -0.29
N ALA A 63 -10.41 -8.87 0.59
CA ALA A 63 -10.11 -8.71 2.00
C ALA A 63 -8.67 -8.21 2.23
N ALA A 64 -7.74 -8.68 1.39
CA ALA A 64 -6.36 -8.24 1.44
C ALA A 64 -6.18 -6.77 1.01
N PHE A 65 -6.92 -6.30 0.00
CA PHE A 65 -6.91 -4.88 -0.40
C PHE A 65 -7.61 -3.98 0.60
N GLN A 66 -8.74 -4.40 1.19
CA GLN A 66 -9.36 -3.70 2.30
C GLN A 66 -8.37 -3.54 3.46
N LYS A 67 -7.63 -4.59 3.78
CA LYS A 67 -6.59 -4.49 4.81
C LYS A 67 -5.46 -3.55 4.43
N ALA A 68 -5.03 -3.55 3.17
CA ALA A 68 -4.02 -2.62 2.69
C ALA A 68 -4.49 -1.16 2.77
N PHE A 69 -5.75 -0.90 2.44
CA PHE A 69 -6.38 0.41 2.55
C PHE A 69 -6.46 0.91 4.00
N GLU A 70 -6.92 0.07 4.93
CA GLU A 70 -6.91 0.37 6.37
C GLU A 70 -5.48 0.67 6.85
N HIS A 71 -4.52 -0.16 6.50
CA HIS A 71 -3.12 -0.04 6.92
C HIS A 71 -2.48 1.25 6.41
N GLN A 72 -2.78 1.64 5.16
CA GLN A 72 -2.35 2.92 4.62
C GLN A 72 -2.96 4.08 5.41
N THR A 73 -4.26 4.03 5.70
CA THR A 73 -4.95 5.07 6.45
C THR A 73 -4.41 5.19 7.87
N HIS A 74 -4.08 4.07 8.52
CA HIS A 74 -3.43 4.04 9.83
C HIS A 74 -2.08 4.78 9.82
N HIS A 75 -1.18 4.46 8.87
CA HIS A 75 0.13 5.12 8.78
C HIS A 75 0.06 6.56 8.31
N ARG A 76 -0.94 6.92 7.50
CA ARG A 76 -1.20 8.31 7.11
C ARG A 76 -1.57 9.14 8.34
N GLY A 77 -2.45 8.63 9.21
CA GLY A 77 -2.78 9.25 10.49
C GLY A 77 -1.57 9.45 11.41
N GLN A 78 -0.68 8.45 11.51
CA GLN A 78 0.58 8.58 12.25
C GLN A 78 1.49 9.68 11.66
N THR A 79 1.61 9.72 10.33
CA THR A 79 2.45 10.71 9.63
C THR A 79 1.94 12.13 9.86
N THR A 80 0.62 12.33 9.90
CA THR A 80 0.01 13.62 10.20
C THR A 80 0.45 14.18 11.56
N VAL A 81 0.60 13.33 12.59
CA VAL A 81 1.17 13.75 13.89
C VAL A 81 2.63 14.16 13.73
N CYS A 82 3.45 13.35 13.03
CA CYS A 82 4.85 13.65 12.76
C CYS A 82 5.07 14.98 12.01
N LEU A 83 4.15 15.37 11.12
CA LEU A 83 4.18 16.64 10.41
C LEU A 83 3.86 17.81 11.36
N ARG A 84 2.83 17.68 12.19
CA ARG A 84 2.45 18.72 13.17
C ARG A 84 3.55 19.00 14.19
N VAL A 85 4.20 17.96 14.71
CA VAL A 85 5.34 18.11 15.64
C VAL A 85 6.51 18.88 15.00
N ARG A 86 6.62 18.85 13.67
CA ARG A 86 7.63 19.60 12.90
C ARG A 86 7.14 20.98 12.42
N GLY A 87 5.96 21.42 12.86
CA GLY A 87 5.37 22.69 12.40
C GLY A 87 4.89 22.69 10.95
N ILE A 88 4.78 21.52 10.31
CA ILE A 88 4.32 21.39 8.93
C ILE A 88 2.81 21.18 8.92
N LYS A 89 2.07 22.01 8.18
CA LYS A 89 0.62 21.81 7.97
C LYS A 89 0.40 20.51 7.17
N PRO A 90 -0.30 19.51 7.72
CA PRO A 90 -0.59 18.27 7.00
C PRO A 90 -1.63 18.50 5.89
N PRO A 91 -1.70 17.61 4.88
CA PRO A 91 -2.79 17.58 3.92
C PRO A 91 -4.16 17.42 4.60
N GLU A 92 -5.22 17.91 3.97
CA GLU A 92 -6.59 17.69 4.43
C GLU A 92 -7.04 16.28 4.08
N GLU A 93 -7.44 15.51 5.08
CA GLU A 93 -7.71 14.06 4.96
C GLU A 93 -9.05 13.70 4.30
N ARG A 94 -9.84 14.70 3.83
CA ARG A 94 -11.17 14.56 3.20
C ARG A 94 -11.95 13.35 3.73
N LEU A 95 -12.31 13.42 5.02
CA LEU A 95 -13.03 12.34 5.70
C LEU A 95 -14.49 12.20 5.24
N PHE A 96 -14.99 13.15 4.43
CA PHE A 96 -16.34 13.25 3.87
C PHE A 96 -16.33 14.31 2.76
#